data_AF-A0A0D6TEY4-F1
#
_entry.id   AF-A0A0D6TEY4-F1
#
_cell.length_a   1.000
_cell.length_b   1.000
_cell.length_c   1.000
_cell.angle_alpha   90.00
_cell.angle_beta   90.00
_cell.angle_gamma   90.00
#
_symmetry.space_group_name_H-M   'P 1'
#
loop_
_entity.id
_entity.type
_entity.pdbx_description
1 polymer ?
#
loop_
_entity_poly.entity_id
_entity_poly.type
_entity_poly.pdbx_seq_one_letter_code
_entity_poly.pdbx_strand_id
1 'polypeptide(L)'
;MTRKHLASTAALIAVMAGTVPAIAQTPGVELPSMLQGLDLDRISFETKRDGQREYEGYLPDGTQIEAEFDMAGNLIKIEADDGSLPAPLIDAALPGAVRGTPAMALFARFEGIKQTPRHLEVKGWQENGAEVEVKFAPDNTLIEIETDDTALPRPIIDAILPQAVRGNEVMAQFGMIEEIKAEYGRFEVKGEDTGGQDMRAAFDEAGAVLRFGRDDDRRGGRDHDRGPRGHGPRGDGPHGDGPRGDGPRAEGPRGDGPRAEGSRGDGPRGDMPPAPQFDTVAANQRLTQAGYSAFGLMRQEGLRVLLDATNPDGETVTLELDPQGQLVRETAR
;
A
#
# COMPACT_ATOMS: atom_id res chain seq x y z
N MET A 1 -97.11 -7.78 -14.21
CA MET A 1 -96.08 -7.91 -15.26
C MET A 1 -94.74 -7.55 -14.62
N THR A 2 -93.63 -8.28 -14.65
CA THR A 2 -93.31 -9.68 -14.96
C THR A 2 -91.84 -9.84 -14.56
N ARG A 3 -91.49 -10.96 -13.93
CA ARG A 3 -90.17 -11.62 -13.88
C ARG A 3 -89.02 -11.00 -13.04
N LYS A 4 -88.72 -11.74 -11.96
CA LYS A 4 -87.39 -11.98 -11.38
C LYS A 4 -86.39 -12.41 -12.47
N HIS A 5 -85.09 -12.09 -12.31
CA HIS A 5 -83.98 -13.04 -12.46
C HIS A 5 -82.67 -12.43 -11.91
N LEU A 6 -82.05 -13.19 -10.99
CA LEU A 6 -80.64 -13.10 -10.59
C LEU A 6 -79.76 -13.67 -11.73
N ALA A 7 -78.64 -13.01 -12.02
CA ALA A 7 -77.43 -13.56 -12.66
C ALA A 7 -76.29 -12.57 -12.34
N SER A 8 -75.36 -12.87 -11.41
CA SER A 8 -74.23 -13.81 -11.51
C SER A 8 -73.24 -13.44 -12.61
N THR A 9 -72.19 -12.69 -12.27
CA THR A 9 -70.94 -12.70 -13.04
C THR A 9 -69.73 -12.54 -12.11
N ALA A 10 -69.06 -13.68 -11.92
CA ALA A 10 -67.64 -13.93 -11.63
C ALA A 10 -66.80 -12.83 -10.94
N ALA A 11 -66.36 -13.14 -9.73
CA ALA A 11 -65.12 -12.63 -9.17
C ALA A 11 -63.93 -13.15 -9.99
N LEU A 12 -63.18 -12.25 -10.63
CA LEU A 12 -61.86 -12.54 -11.16
C LEU A 12 -60.85 -12.19 -10.05
N ILE A 13 -60.36 -13.19 -9.33
CA ILE A 13 -59.17 -13.04 -8.49
C ILE A 13 -57.99 -12.99 -9.45
N ALA A 14 -57.54 -11.79 -9.80
CA ALA A 14 -56.24 -11.59 -10.42
C ALA A 14 -55.19 -11.71 -9.31
N VAL A 15 -54.47 -12.82 -9.28
CA VAL A 15 -53.19 -12.92 -8.58
C VAL A 15 -52.24 -11.97 -9.30
N MET A 16 -52.16 -10.72 -8.82
CA MET A 16 -51.05 -9.85 -9.17
C MET A 16 -49.84 -10.39 -8.41
N ALA A 17 -49.00 -11.15 -9.13
CA ALA A 17 -47.62 -11.34 -8.74
C ALA A 17 -47.01 -9.94 -8.63
N GLY A 18 -46.89 -9.44 -7.40
CA GLY A 18 -46.21 -8.19 -7.12
C GLY A 18 -44.74 -8.37 -7.49
N THR A 19 -44.39 -7.98 -8.72
CA THR A 19 -43.03 -7.61 -9.05
C THR A 19 -42.69 -6.44 -8.12
N VAL A 20 -41.84 -6.71 -7.14
CA VAL A 20 -41.14 -5.66 -6.41
C VAL A 20 -40.53 -4.76 -7.48
N PRO A 21 -40.76 -3.43 -7.47
CA PRO A 21 -40.12 -2.56 -8.44
C PRO A 21 -38.61 -2.73 -8.26
N ALA A 22 -37.96 -3.26 -9.29
CA ALA A 22 -36.51 -3.18 -9.40
C ALA A 22 -36.18 -1.68 -9.29
N ILE A 23 -35.44 -1.33 -8.24
CA ILE A 23 -34.86 -0.01 -8.10
C ILE A 23 -34.01 0.17 -9.36
N ALA A 24 -34.37 1.16 -10.17
CA ALA A 24 -33.72 1.41 -11.44
C ALA A 24 -32.24 1.72 -11.16
N GLN A 25 -31.36 0.77 -11.47
CA GLN A 25 -29.93 1.01 -11.53
C GLN A 25 -29.70 2.13 -12.54
N THR A 26 -28.96 3.16 -12.14
CA THR A 26 -28.57 4.29 -12.98
C THR A 26 -27.93 3.72 -14.27
N PRO A 27 -28.44 4.02 -15.47
CA PRO A 27 -27.87 3.47 -16.69
C PRO A 27 -26.49 4.07 -16.94
N GLY A 28 -25.44 3.24 -17.00
CA GLY A 28 -24.16 3.63 -17.62
C GLY A 28 -22.86 3.18 -16.96
N VAL A 29 -22.87 2.62 -15.75
CA VAL A 29 -21.65 2.12 -15.09
C VAL A 29 -21.72 0.61 -14.91
N GLU A 30 -20.88 -0.13 -15.64
CA GLU A 30 -20.70 -1.56 -15.40
C GLU A 30 -19.78 -1.74 -14.19
N LEU A 31 -20.37 -2.13 -13.05
CA LEU A 31 -19.65 -2.39 -11.82
C LEU A 31 -18.91 -3.74 -11.90
N PRO A 32 -17.66 -3.81 -11.41
CA PRO A 32 -16.98 -5.07 -11.15
C PRO A 32 -17.82 -5.99 -10.27
N SER A 33 -17.75 -7.30 -10.51
CA SER A 33 -18.56 -8.31 -9.80
C SER A 33 -18.46 -8.21 -8.28
N MET A 34 -17.28 -7.82 -7.77
CA MET A 34 -17.04 -7.63 -6.34
C MET A 34 -17.88 -6.50 -5.73
N LEU A 35 -18.20 -5.45 -6.49
CA LEU A 35 -19.02 -4.33 -6.04
C LEU A 35 -20.52 -4.54 -6.28
N GLN A 36 -20.89 -5.58 -7.02
CA GLN A 36 -22.29 -5.89 -7.30
C GLN A 36 -22.99 -6.43 -6.05
N GLY A 37 -24.24 -6.02 -5.84
CA GLY A 37 -25.05 -6.50 -4.72
C GLY A 37 -24.82 -5.78 -3.38
N LEU A 38 -23.96 -4.76 -3.35
CA LEU A 38 -23.73 -3.91 -2.16
C LEU A 38 -24.75 -2.78 -1.99
N ASP A 39 -25.68 -2.61 -2.94
CA ASP A 39 -26.67 -1.53 -2.98
C ASP A 39 -26.02 -0.13 -2.92
N LEU A 40 -24.91 0.05 -3.65
CA LEU A 40 -24.20 1.32 -3.70
C LEU A 40 -25.04 2.42 -4.36
N ASP A 41 -25.09 3.59 -3.74
CA ASP A 41 -25.62 4.82 -4.31
C ASP A 41 -24.48 5.75 -4.78
N ARG A 42 -24.86 6.82 -5.51
CA ARG A 42 -23.94 7.88 -5.99
C ARG A 42 -22.65 7.35 -6.62
N ILE A 43 -22.81 6.35 -7.47
CA ILE A 43 -21.69 5.63 -8.08
C ILE A 43 -21.02 6.50 -9.15
N SER A 44 -19.71 6.63 -9.07
CA SER A 44 -18.83 7.17 -10.10
C SER A 44 -17.68 6.22 -10.39
N PHE A 45 -17.06 6.38 -11.56
CA PHE A 45 -15.79 5.74 -11.84
C PHE A 45 -14.90 6.64 -12.70
N GLU A 46 -13.60 6.50 -12.53
CA GLU A 46 -12.58 7.14 -13.35
C GLU A 46 -11.60 6.09 -13.87
N THR A 47 -11.12 6.26 -15.10
CA THR A 47 -9.96 5.52 -15.61
C THR A 47 -8.72 6.39 -15.48
N LYS A 48 -7.80 6.00 -14.61
CA LYS A 48 -6.52 6.67 -14.37
C LYS A 48 -5.61 6.58 -15.61
N ARG A 49 -4.56 7.40 -15.64
CA ARG A 49 -3.62 7.51 -16.78
C ARG A 49 -2.89 6.20 -17.12
N ASP A 50 -2.71 5.33 -16.13
CA ASP A 50 -2.09 4.02 -16.25
C ASP A 50 -3.09 2.90 -16.62
N GLY A 51 -4.36 3.26 -16.84
CA GLY A 51 -5.44 2.35 -17.20
C GLY A 51 -6.14 1.69 -16.00
N GLN A 52 -5.71 1.96 -14.76
CA GLN A 52 -6.42 1.52 -13.57
C GLN A 52 -7.80 2.17 -13.52
N ARG A 53 -8.81 1.45 -13.03
CA ARG A 53 -10.16 1.96 -12.86
C ARG A 53 -10.48 2.10 -11.38
N GLU A 54 -10.85 3.29 -10.99
CA GLU A 54 -11.28 3.63 -9.64
C GLU A 54 -12.79 3.80 -9.65
N TYR A 55 -13.46 3.12 -8.72
CA TYR A 55 -14.89 3.17 -8.51
C TYR A 55 -15.15 3.76 -7.14
N GLU A 56 -16.06 4.72 -7.08
CA GLU A 56 -16.54 5.29 -5.83
C GLU A 56 -18.04 5.08 -5.75
N GLY A 57 -18.55 4.82 -4.55
CA GLY A 57 -19.98 4.74 -4.27
C GLY A 57 -20.22 4.74 -2.77
N TYR A 58 -21.47 4.86 -2.35
CA TYR A 58 -21.80 4.90 -0.92
C TYR A 58 -22.75 3.77 -0.57
N LEU A 59 -22.50 3.13 0.56
CA LEU A 59 -23.41 2.17 1.16
C LEU A 59 -24.66 2.86 1.73
N PRO A 60 -25.76 2.12 1.99
CA PRO A 60 -26.99 2.70 2.54
C PRO A 60 -26.85 3.38 3.90
N ASP A 61 -25.81 3.05 4.67
CA ASP A 61 -25.47 3.70 5.95
C ASP A 61 -24.64 4.98 5.80
N GLY A 62 -24.24 5.33 4.57
CA GLY A 62 -23.47 6.50 4.23
C GLY A 62 -21.96 6.29 4.16
N THR A 63 -21.45 5.08 4.45
CA THR A 63 -20.02 4.76 4.27
C THR A 63 -19.64 4.84 2.79
N GLN A 64 -18.58 5.58 2.47
CA GLN A 64 -18.04 5.64 1.12
C GLN A 64 -17.12 4.44 0.88
N ILE A 65 -17.29 3.79 -0.27
CA ILE A 65 -16.43 2.71 -0.76
C ILE A 65 -15.65 3.24 -1.96
N GLU A 66 -14.33 3.24 -1.86
CA GLU A 66 -13.39 3.49 -2.95
C GLU A 66 -12.74 2.16 -3.34
N ALA A 67 -12.77 1.78 -4.62
CA ALA A 67 -12.20 0.53 -5.10
C ALA A 67 -11.45 0.71 -6.42
N GLU A 68 -10.18 0.35 -6.42
CA GLU A 68 -9.29 0.41 -7.57
C GLU A 68 -9.05 -1.00 -8.15
N PHE A 69 -9.16 -1.10 -9.48
CA PHE A 69 -8.96 -2.34 -10.24
C PHE A 69 -7.98 -2.12 -11.38
N ASP A 70 -7.21 -3.16 -11.71
CA ASP A 70 -6.43 -3.17 -12.94
C ASP A 70 -7.33 -3.27 -14.20
N MET A 71 -6.72 -3.18 -15.39
CA MET A 71 -7.45 -3.33 -16.65
C MET A 71 -8.05 -4.72 -16.87
N ALA A 72 -7.54 -5.75 -16.20
CA ALA A 72 -8.09 -7.11 -16.24
C ALA A 72 -9.26 -7.30 -15.25
N GLY A 73 -9.55 -6.31 -14.41
CA GLY A 73 -10.60 -6.35 -13.40
C GLY A 73 -10.17 -7.03 -12.09
N ASN A 74 -8.86 -7.21 -11.85
CA ASN A 74 -8.36 -7.66 -10.56
C ASN A 74 -8.32 -6.49 -9.58
N LEU A 75 -8.67 -6.77 -8.33
CA LEU A 75 -8.63 -5.78 -7.26
C LEU A 75 -7.18 -5.35 -6.98
N ILE A 76 -6.96 -4.04 -6.85
CA ILE A 76 -5.70 -3.43 -6.39
C ILE A 76 -5.88 -2.88 -4.98
N LYS A 77 -6.98 -2.19 -4.72
CA LYS A 77 -7.25 -1.52 -3.45
C LYS A 77 -8.76 -1.41 -3.25
N ILE A 78 -9.24 -1.64 -2.03
CA ILE A 78 -10.60 -1.28 -1.62
C ILE A 78 -10.57 -0.69 -0.23
N GLU A 79 -11.21 0.46 -0.04
CA GLU A 79 -11.28 1.19 1.22
C GLU A 79 -12.71 1.62 1.55
N ALA A 80 -12.98 1.74 2.84
CA ALA A 80 -14.22 2.24 3.41
C ALA A 80 -13.96 3.52 4.22
N ASP A 81 -14.15 4.69 3.60
CA ASP A 81 -13.91 5.97 4.25
C ASP A 81 -14.96 6.21 5.35
N ASP A 82 -14.48 6.62 6.52
CA ASP A 82 -15.30 6.89 7.71
C ASP A 82 -16.26 5.73 8.10
N GLY A 83 -15.95 4.49 7.67
CA GLY A 83 -16.80 3.33 7.88
C GLY A 83 -16.07 1.99 7.90
N SER A 84 -16.78 0.90 7.63
CA SER A 84 -16.19 -0.45 7.59
C SER A 84 -16.47 -1.10 6.27
N LEU A 85 -15.48 -1.82 5.75
CA LEU A 85 -15.71 -2.78 4.68
C LEU A 85 -16.74 -3.82 5.15
N PRO A 86 -17.80 -4.07 4.37
CA PRO A 86 -18.80 -5.07 4.70
C PRO A 86 -18.25 -6.49 4.48
N ALA A 87 -18.77 -7.46 5.23
CA ALA A 87 -18.31 -8.86 5.18
C ALA A 87 -18.21 -9.47 3.77
N PRO A 88 -19.15 -9.24 2.83
CA PRO A 88 -19.03 -9.74 1.47
C PRO A 88 -17.78 -9.23 0.73
N LEU A 89 -17.35 -7.99 0.98
CA LEU A 89 -16.14 -7.42 0.38
C LEU A 89 -14.88 -8.04 1.00
N ILE A 90 -14.85 -8.20 2.32
CA ILE A 90 -13.76 -8.86 3.02
C ILE A 90 -13.61 -10.32 2.52
N ASP A 91 -14.72 -11.04 2.40
CA ASP A 91 -14.74 -12.43 1.93
C ASP A 91 -14.28 -12.60 0.49
N ALA A 92 -14.59 -11.63 -0.37
CA ALA A 92 -14.19 -11.61 -1.78
C ALA A 92 -12.73 -11.16 -1.97
N ALA A 93 -12.25 -10.20 -1.17
CA ALA A 93 -10.93 -9.60 -1.30
C ALA A 93 -9.82 -10.41 -0.60
N LEU A 94 -10.14 -11.18 0.46
CA LEU A 94 -9.16 -11.92 1.23
C LEU A 94 -9.22 -13.44 0.98
N PRO A 95 -8.06 -14.09 0.69
CA PRO A 95 -7.96 -15.54 0.66
C PRO A 95 -8.44 -16.17 1.96
N GLY A 96 -9.11 -17.33 1.90
CA GLY A 96 -9.60 -18.02 3.09
C GLY A 96 -8.50 -18.36 4.11
N ALA A 97 -7.28 -18.64 3.63
CA ALA A 97 -6.12 -18.86 4.47
C ALA A 97 -5.73 -17.62 5.30
N VAL A 98 -5.86 -16.42 4.72
CA VAL A 98 -5.60 -15.14 5.41
C VAL A 98 -6.69 -14.85 6.43
N ARG A 99 -7.96 -15.00 6.03
CA ARG A 99 -9.12 -14.77 6.91
C ARG A 99 -9.11 -15.60 8.20
N GLY A 100 -8.53 -16.80 8.15
CA GLY A 100 -8.42 -17.70 9.31
C GLY A 100 -7.24 -17.43 10.25
N THR A 101 -6.41 -16.42 9.99
CA THR A 101 -5.23 -16.14 10.82
C THR A 101 -5.60 -15.43 12.13
N PRO A 102 -4.83 -15.63 13.23
CA PRO A 102 -5.04 -14.90 14.47
C PRO A 102 -4.94 -13.37 14.32
N ALA A 103 -4.17 -12.89 13.35
CA ALA A 103 -4.01 -11.46 13.09
C ALA A 103 -5.33 -10.80 12.65
N MET A 104 -6.18 -11.53 11.90
CA MET A 104 -7.49 -11.03 11.49
C MET A 104 -8.45 -10.81 12.66
N ALA A 105 -8.23 -11.49 13.79
CA ALA A 105 -9.06 -11.31 14.98
C ALA A 105 -8.78 -9.99 15.73
N LEU A 106 -7.74 -9.24 15.35
CA LEU A 106 -7.47 -7.90 15.90
C LEU A 106 -8.43 -6.84 15.36
N PHE A 107 -8.95 -7.04 14.15
CA PHE A 107 -9.76 -6.05 13.46
C PHE A 107 -11.20 -6.09 14.00
N ALA A 108 -11.60 -5.02 14.68
CA ALA A 108 -13.01 -4.74 14.97
C ALA A 108 -13.70 -4.06 13.77
N ARG A 109 -12.94 -3.25 13.03
CA ARG A 109 -13.36 -2.57 11.80
C ARG A 109 -12.30 -2.78 10.73
N PHE A 110 -12.71 -3.21 9.55
CA PHE A 110 -11.83 -3.29 8.38
C PHE A 110 -11.99 -2.01 7.58
N GLU A 111 -10.91 -1.25 7.41
CA GLU A 111 -10.93 0.00 6.66
C GLU A 111 -10.46 -0.22 5.23
N GLY A 112 -9.35 -0.92 5.03
CA GLY A 112 -8.71 -1.04 3.73
C GLY A 112 -8.11 -2.40 3.46
N ILE A 113 -8.18 -2.85 2.21
CA ILE A 113 -7.49 -4.03 1.71
C ILE A 113 -6.76 -3.63 0.42
N LYS A 114 -5.45 -3.90 0.36
CA LYS A 114 -4.62 -3.60 -0.80
C LYS A 114 -3.86 -4.81 -1.27
N GLN A 115 -3.92 -5.08 -2.57
CA GLN A 115 -3.22 -6.16 -3.23
C GLN A 115 -2.10 -5.58 -4.08
N THR A 116 -0.86 -5.97 -3.78
CA THR A 116 0.31 -5.66 -4.60
C THR A 116 0.97 -6.96 -5.04
N PRO A 117 1.84 -6.93 -6.07
CA PRO A 117 2.63 -8.11 -6.44
C PRO A 117 3.55 -8.63 -5.32
N ARG A 118 3.82 -7.81 -4.28
CA ARG A 118 4.75 -8.12 -3.20
C ARG A 118 4.06 -8.56 -1.92
N HIS A 119 2.85 -8.07 -1.67
CA HIS A 119 2.10 -8.37 -0.45
C HIS A 119 0.62 -8.03 -0.60
N LEU A 120 -0.18 -8.66 0.25
CA LEU A 120 -1.53 -8.27 0.61
C LEU A 120 -1.46 -7.47 1.92
N GLU A 121 -2.06 -6.29 1.96
CA GLU A 121 -2.12 -5.41 3.13
C GLU A 121 -3.57 -5.24 3.57
N VAL A 122 -3.80 -5.28 4.89
CA VAL A 122 -5.11 -5.06 5.51
C VAL A 122 -4.95 -4.01 6.61
N LYS A 123 -5.77 -2.97 6.54
CA LYS A 123 -5.82 -1.87 7.51
C LYS A 123 -7.18 -1.79 8.19
N GLY A 124 -7.17 -1.27 9.39
CA GLY A 124 -8.39 -1.05 10.14
C GLY A 124 -8.12 -0.74 11.59
N TRP A 125 -9.12 -1.02 12.41
CA TRP A 125 -9.18 -0.54 13.78
C TRP A 125 -9.55 -1.65 14.73
N GLN A 126 -8.92 -1.65 15.89
CA GLN A 126 -9.27 -2.51 17.01
C GLN A 126 -10.46 -1.96 17.80
N GLU A 127 -11.02 -2.75 18.72
CA GLU A 127 -12.15 -2.34 19.55
C GLU A 127 -11.82 -1.14 20.46
N ASN A 128 -10.56 -1.00 20.88
CA ASN A 128 -10.08 0.12 21.68
C ASN A 128 -9.83 1.41 20.86
N GLY A 129 -10.00 1.36 19.53
CA GLY A 129 -9.73 2.48 18.63
C GLY A 129 -8.27 2.64 18.20
N ALA A 130 -7.39 1.67 18.51
CA ALA A 130 -6.04 1.63 17.94
C ALA A 130 -6.09 1.21 16.47
N GLU A 131 -5.25 1.83 15.64
CA GLU A 131 -5.04 1.37 14.27
C GLU A 131 -4.30 0.03 14.29
N VAL A 132 -4.62 -0.84 13.34
CA VAL A 132 -3.89 -2.07 13.07
C VAL A 132 -3.67 -2.21 11.57
N GLU A 133 -2.43 -2.46 11.20
CA GLU A 133 -2.01 -2.79 9.85
C GLU A 133 -1.33 -4.15 9.84
N VAL A 134 -1.69 -5.00 8.89
CA VAL A 134 -1.02 -6.28 8.67
C VAL A 134 -0.67 -6.47 7.21
N LYS A 135 0.47 -7.10 6.95
CA LYS A 135 0.87 -7.50 5.60
C LYS A 135 1.18 -8.99 5.52
N PHE A 136 0.75 -9.58 4.42
CA PHE A 136 1.01 -10.97 4.07
C PHE A 136 1.81 -11.03 2.77
N ALA A 137 2.81 -11.91 2.72
CA ALA A 137 3.51 -12.25 1.49
C ALA A 137 2.56 -12.91 0.46
N PRO A 138 2.95 -13.05 -0.82
CA PRO A 138 2.10 -13.64 -1.85
C PRO A 138 1.70 -15.09 -1.59
N ASP A 139 2.43 -15.81 -0.72
CA ASP A 139 2.10 -17.16 -0.26
C ASP A 139 1.18 -17.19 0.98
N ASN A 140 0.67 -16.03 1.39
CA ASN A 140 -0.17 -15.79 2.57
C ASN A 140 0.56 -15.87 3.92
N THR A 141 1.89 -15.88 3.94
CA THR A 141 2.66 -15.79 5.18
C THR A 141 2.55 -14.40 5.79
N LEU A 142 2.26 -14.27 7.08
CA LEU A 142 2.27 -12.99 7.79
C LEU A 142 3.71 -12.45 7.87
N ILE A 143 3.96 -11.27 7.30
CA ILE A 143 5.28 -10.65 7.22
C ILE A 143 5.36 -9.31 7.94
N GLU A 144 4.23 -8.67 8.22
CA GLU A 144 4.21 -7.42 8.99
C GLU A 144 2.94 -7.35 9.83
N ILE A 145 3.09 -6.84 11.04
CA ILE A 145 1.98 -6.40 11.86
C ILE A 145 2.42 -5.16 12.65
N GLU A 146 1.59 -4.13 12.66
CA GLU A 146 1.79 -2.86 13.33
C GLU A 146 0.49 -2.48 14.05
N THR A 147 0.59 -2.04 15.30
CA THR A 147 -0.54 -1.54 16.08
C THR A 147 -0.17 -0.26 16.80
N ASP A 148 -1.07 0.72 16.78
CA ASP A 148 -0.85 2.00 17.45
C ASP A 148 -1.08 1.88 18.97
N ASP A 149 -0.08 2.30 19.75
CA ASP A 149 -0.14 2.44 21.22
C ASP A 149 -0.71 1.20 21.94
N THR A 150 -0.60 0.02 21.33
CA THR A 150 -1.16 -1.24 21.84
C THR A 150 -0.15 -2.37 21.70
N ALA A 151 -0.06 -3.23 22.72
CA ALA A 151 0.84 -4.38 22.68
C ALA A 151 0.31 -5.47 21.74
N LEU A 152 1.18 -5.98 20.87
CA LEU A 152 0.90 -7.15 20.06
C LEU A 152 0.60 -8.38 20.95
N PRO A 153 -0.51 -9.11 20.69
CA PRO A 153 -0.80 -10.33 21.41
C PRO A 153 0.28 -11.39 21.22
N ARG A 154 0.56 -12.13 22.30
CA ARG A 154 1.59 -13.18 22.30
C ARG A 154 1.44 -14.23 21.19
N PRO A 155 0.23 -14.74 20.86
CA PRO A 155 0.07 -15.71 19.77
C PRO A 155 0.53 -15.18 18.41
N ILE A 156 0.43 -13.87 18.18
CA ILE A 156 0.86 -13.24 16.93
C ILE A 156 2.38 -13.12 16.91
N ILE A 157 2.99 -12.66 18.01
CA ILE A 157 4.45 -12.62 18.18
C ILE A 157 5.05 -14.01 17.94
N ASP A 158 4.45 -15.05 18.51
CA ASP A 158 4.91 -16.43 18.36
C ASP A 158 4.74 -16.98 16.94
N ALA A 159 3.76 -16.48 16.18
CA ALA A 159 3.51 -16.89 14.80
C ALA A 159 4.51 -16.27 13.80
N ILE A 160 4.97 -15.05 14.06
CA ILE A 160 5.84 -14.31 13.15
C ILE A 160 7.33 -14.44 13.50
N LEU A 161 7.69 -14.50 14.79
CA LEU A 161 9.09 -14.54 15.21
C LEU A 161 9.58 -15.97 15.48
N PRO A 162 10.73 -16.38 14.91
CA PRO A 162 11.40 -17.64 15.26
C PRO A 162 11.72 -17.72 16.75
N GLN A 163 11.79 -18.94 17.28
CA GLN A 163 12.14 -19.17 18.69
C GLN A 163 13.49 -18.55 19.06
N ALA A 164 14.47 -18.55 18.15
CA ALA A 164 15.78 -17.97 18.38
C ALA A 164 15.73 -16.45 18.59
N VAL A 165 14.87 -15.74 17.83
CA VAL A 165 14.63 -14.31 18.03
C VAL A 165 13.87 -14.07 19.33
N ARG A 166 12.77 -14.81 19.57
CA ARG A 166 11.94 -14.66 20.77
C ARG A 166 12.69 -14.90 22.08
N GLY A 167 13.70 -15.77 22.05
CA GLY A 167 14.54 -16.10 23.21
C GLY A 167 15.75 -15.17 23.40
N ASN A 168 15.97 -14.19 22.53
CA ASN A 168 17.10 -13.27 22.64
C ASN A 168 16.91 -12.31 23.83
N GLU A 169 18.00 -12.02 24.56
CA GLU A 169 17.98 -11.12 25.72
C GLU A 169 17.50 -9.69 25.39
N VAL A 170 17.70 -9.23 24.16
CA VAL A 170 17.18 -7.94 23.69
C VAL A 170 15.65 -7.91 23.70
N MET A 171 14.98 -9.02 23.38
CA MET A 171 13.52 -9.09 23.40
C MET A 171 12.94 -8.88 24.80
N ALA A 172 13.68 -9.25 25.85
CA ALA A 172 13.26 -9.07 27.24
C ALA A 172 13.30 -7.60 27.70
N GLN A 173 13.90 -6.70 26.91
CA GLN A 173 13.95 -5.28 27.23
C GLN A 173 12.71 -4.51 26.75
N PHE A 174 11.94 -5.04 25.80
CA PHE A 174 10.68 -4.45 25.38
C PHE A 174 9.65 -4.61 26.50
N GLY A 175 9.11 -3.49 26.97
CA GLY A 175 7.91 -3.45 27.82
C GLY A 175 6.64 -3.65 26.99
N MET A 176 6.67 -3.16 25.75
CA MET A 176 5.60 -3.31 24.76
C MET A 176 6.21 -3.52 23.38
N ILE A 177 5.59 -4.40 22.59
CA ILE A 177 5.93 -4.58 21.17
C ILE A 177 4.71 -4.14 20.39
N GLU A 178 4.92 -3.24 19.44
CA GLU A 178 3.87 -2.62 18.61
C GLU A 178 4.00 -3.03 17.15
N GLU A 179 5.22 -3.29 16.69
CA GLU A 179 5.50 -3.61 15.29
C GLU A 179 6.47 -4.78 15.18
N ILE A 180 6.13 -5.72 14.29
CA ILE A 180 7.06 -6.75 13.85
C ILE A 180 7.07 -6.80 12.32
N LYS A 181 8.27 -6.80 11.73
CA LYS A 181 8.53 -7.04 10.30
C LYS A 181 9.40 -8.26 10.12
N ALA A 182 8.95 -9.23 9.34
CA ALA A 182 9.62 -10.48 9.02
C ALA A 182 9.74 -10.62 7.50
N GLU A 183 10.84 -10.13 6.93
CA GLU A 183 11.10 -10.18 5.49
C GLU A 183 12.51 -10.67 5.20
N TYR A 184 12.66 -11.56 4.22
CA TYR A 184 13.96 -12.02 3.70
C TYR A 184 14.92 -12.56 4.77
N GLY A 185 14.39 -13.28 5.78
CA GLY A 185 15.19 -13.84 6.88
C GLY A 185 15.66 -12.81 7.91
N ARG A 186 15.11 -11.59 7.87
CA ARG A 186 15.36 -10.51 8.81
C ARG A 186 14.10 -10.18 9.59
N PHE A 187 14.26 -10.03 10.90
CA PHE A 187 13.16 -9.77 11.84
C PHE A 187 13.41 -8.43 12.52
N GLU A 188 12.62 -7.41 12.20
CA GLU A 188 12.60 -6.16 12.96
C GLU A 188 11.48 -6.18 13.98
N VAL A 189 11.77 -5.65 15.17
CA VAL A 189 10.82 -5.48 16.27
C VAL A 189 10.92 -4.03 16.73
N LYS A 190 9.78 -3.35 16.84
CA LYS A 190 9.66 -2.05 17.49
C LYS A 190 8.61 -2.05 18.58
N GLY A 191 8.75 -1.10 19.47
CA GLY A 191 7.83 -0.78 20.55
C GLY A 191 8.58 0.00 21.61
N GLU A 192 8.15 -0.11 22.85
CA GLU A 192 8.69 0.66 23.95
C GLU A 192 9.32 -0.23 25.02
N ASP A 193 10.26 0.34 25.79
CA ASP A 193 10.73 -0.25 27.03
C ASP A 193 9.74 -0.03 28.19
N THR A 194 10.02 -0.56 29.38
CA THR A 194 9.16 -0.37 30.55
C THR A 194 9.05 1.08 31.05
N GLY A 195 9.94 1.96 30.57
CA GLY A 195 9.94 3.39 30.86
C GLY A 195 9.25 4.23 29.78
N GLY A 196 8.70 3.62 28.73
CA GLY A 196 8.08 4.32 27.60
C GLY A 196 9.09 4.92 26.62
N GLN A 197 10.34 4.43 26.61
CA GLN A 197 11.32 4.83 25.62
C GLN A 197 11.23 3.92 24.40
N ASP A 198 11.09 4.51 23.21
CA ASP A 198 11.08 3.79 21.95
C ASP A 198 12.34 2.94 21.77
N MET A 199 12.12 1.71 21.32
CA MET A 199 13.13 0.69 21.08
C MET A 199 12.96 0.09 19.71
N ARG A 200 14.09 -0.21 19.06
CA ARG A 200 14.12 -0.98 17.82
C ARG A 200 15.24 -2.00 17.83
N ALA A 201 14.89 -3.22 17.48
CA ALA A 201 15.82 -4.32 17.31
C ALA A 201 15.63 -4.96 15.93
N ALA A 202 16.72 -5.44 15.34
CA ALA A 202 16.69 -6.26 14.15
C ALA A 202 17.56 -7.50 14.37
N PHE A 203 17.06 -8.65 13.93
CA PHE A 203 17.69 -9.95 14.10
C PHE A 203 17.77 -10.69 12.77
N ASP A 204 18.73 -11.61 12.66
CA ASP A 204 18.69 -12.66 11.64
C ASP A 204 17.86 -13.87 12.12
N GLU A 205 17.74 -14.88 11.26
CA GLU A 205 17.00 -16.12 11.55
C GLU A 205 17.58 -16.94 12.72
N ALA A 206 18.89 -16.84 12.96
CA ALA A 206 19.55 -17.49 14.09
C ALA A 206 19.37 -16.71 15.41
N GLY A 207 18.67 -15.57 15.38
CA GLY A 207 18.47 -14.70 16.53
C GLY A 207 19.68 -13.83 16.84
N ALA A 208 20.68 -13.74 15.96
CA ALA A 208 21.78 -12.81 16.14
C ALA A 208 21.30 -11.37 15.92
N VAL A 209 21.73 -10.47 16.80
CA VAL A 209 21.34 -9.05 16.74
C VAL A 209 22.10 -8.36 15.60
N LEU A 210 21.37 -7.91 14.60
CA LEU A 210 21.88 -7.11 13.48
C LEU A 210 21.89 -5.62 13.81
N ARG A 211 20.88 -5.17 14.57
CA ARG A 211 20.76 -3.78 15.01
C ARG A 211 20.00 -3.73 16.33
N PHE A 212 20.41 -2.83 17.21
CA PHE A 212 19.69 -2.53 18.42
C PHE A 212 19.90 -1.05 18.78
N GLY A 213 18.84 -0.35 19.16
CA GLY A 213 18.93 1.05 19.58
C GLY A 213 17.66 1.55 20.24
N ARG A 214 17.80 2.65 20.98
CA ARG A 214 16.72 3.43 21.56
C ARG A 214 16.64 4.76 20.79
N ASP A 215 15.46 5.26 20.46
CA ASP A 215 15.35 6.34 19.46
C ASP A 215 15.91 7.71 19.91
N ASP A 216 16.37 7.84 21.17
CA ASP A 216 17.19 8.98 21.62
C ASP A 216 18.60 9.03 20.98
N ASP A 217 19.08 7.94 20.38
CA ASP A 217 20.44 7.86 19.81
C ASP A 217 20.59 8.51 18.42
N ARG A 218 19.55 9.17 17.88
CA ARG A 218 19.57 9.81 16.54
C ARG A 218 19.38 11.33 16.52
N ARG A 219 20.00 12.07 17.45
CA ARG A 219 20.35 13.49 17.17
C ARG A 219 21.52 13.56 16.19
N GLY A 220 21.30 13.24 14.92
CA GLY A 220 22.36 13.35 13.92
C GLY A 220 22.10 12.71 12.56
N GLY A 221 20.91 12.82 11.99
CA GLY A 221 20.69 12.41 10.60
C GLY A 221 19.24 12.52 10.21
N ARG A 222 18.95 13.36 9.22
CA ARG A 222 17.64 13.64 8.60
C ARG A 222 16.70 12.43 8.61
N ASP A 223 15.72 12.47 9.50
CA ASP A 223 14.42 11.81 9.37
C ASP A 223 13.45 12.68 10.17
N HIS A 224 12.98 13.77 9.56
CA HIS A 224 11.81 14.50 10.05
C HIS A 224 10.60 13.96 9.31
N ASP A 225 10.14 12.79 9.70
CA ASP A 225 8.74 12.41 9.53
C ASP A 225 8.37 11.46 10.67
N ARG A 226 7.34 11.88 11.42
CA ARG A 226 6.73 11.26 12.61
C ARG A 226 7.38 11.61 13.96
N GLY A 227 7.10 12.84 14.40
CA GLY A 227 6.84 13.11 15.82
C GLY A 227 5.33 12.97 16.10
N PRO A 228 4.91 12.83 17.37
CA PRO A 228 3.58 12.36 17.76
C PRO A 228 2.52 13.39 17.39
N ARG A 229 1.53 12.99 16.57
CA ARG A 229 0.38 13.82 16.23
C ARG A 229 -0.86 13.31 16.96
N GLY A 230 -1.18 13.98 18.07
CA GLY A 230 -2.54 13.95 18.60
C GLY A 230 -3.50 14.55 17.57
N HIS A 231 -4.42 13.73 17.06
CA HIS A 231 -5.47 14.16 16.15
C HIS A 231 -6.63 14.79 16.94
N GLY A 232 -6.71 16.13 16.91
CA GLY A 232 -7.96 16.86 17.13
C GLY A 232 -8.75 16.99 15.82
N PRO A 233 -10.09 17.13 15.87
CA PRO A 233 -10.95 17.02 14.69
C PRO A 233 -10.73 18.21 13.74
N ARG A 234 -10.43 17.91 12.47
CA ARG A 234 -10.32 18.94 11.41
C ARG A 234 -11.72 19.26 10.89
N GLY A 235 -12.21 20.44 11.25
CA GLY A 235 -13.39 21.06 10.63
C GLY A 235 -13.01 21.88 9.40
N ASP A 236 -13.88 21.81 8.39
CA ASP A 236 -13.86 22.56 7.13
C ASP A 236 -13.81 24.09 7.29
N GLY A 237 -13.09 24.77 6.38
CA GLY A 237 -13.20 26.22 6.19
C GLY A 237 -12.27 26.79 5.08
N PRO A 238 -12.74 27.74 4.25
CA PRO A 238 -12.26 27.96 2.87
C PRO A 238 -11.06 28.89 2.72
N HIS A 239 -10.34 28.73 1.61
CA HIS A 239 -9.26 29.60 1.12
C HIS A 239 -9.73 31.05 0.92
N GLY A 240 -8.92 32.01 1.39
CA GLY A 240 -9.11 33.44 1.16
C GLY A 240 -7.77 34.18 1.05
N ASP A 241 -7.63 34.92 -0.05
CA ASP A 241 -6.49 35.79 -0.43
C ASP A 241 -6.13 36.87 0.61
N GLY A 242 -4.84 37.18 0.73
CA GLY A 242 -4.32 38.35 1.46
C GLY A 242 -2.88 38.74 1.08
N PRO A 243 -2.53 40.05 0.93
CA PRO A 243 -1.36 40.49 0.15
C PRO A 243 -0.07 40.76 0.95
N ARG A 244 1.02 40.88 0.17
CA ARG A 244 2.42 41.24 0.47
C ARG A 244 2.63 42.28 1.59
N GLY A 245 3.70 42.09 2.37
CA GLY A 245 4.31 43.11 3.23
C GLY A 245 5.84 43.02 3.27
N ASP A 246 6.49 44.08 2.80
CA ASP A 246 7.92 44.37 2.92
C ASP A 246 8.35 44.68 4.37
N GLY A 247 9.58 44.30 4.76
CA GLY A 247 10.22 44.72 6.01
C GLY A 247 11.74 44.39 6.04
N PRO A 248 12.58 45.16 6.76
CA PRO A 248 13.87 45.63 6.24
C PRO A 248 15.15 44.89 6.70
N ARG A 249 16.23 45.13 5.94
CA ARG A 249 17.63 44.67 6.12
C ARG A 249 18.28 45.11 7.44
N ALA A 250 19.24 44.32 7.92
CA ALA A 250 20.35 44.80 8.75
C ALA A 250 21.68 44.13 8.34
N GLU A 251 22.67 44.97 8.05
CA GLU A 251 24.05 44.62 7.69
C GLU A 251 24.91 44.29 8.91
N GLY A 252 25.92 43.42 8.72
CA GLY A 252 27.07 43.25 9.60
C GLY A 252 28.36 43.07 8.79
N PRO A 253 29.54 43.56 9.25
CA PRO A 253 30.64 43.97 8.38
C PRO A 253 31.74 42.90 8.15
N ARG A 254 32.53 43.18 7.10
CA ARG A 254 33.60 42.40 6.45
C ARG A 254 34.84 42.14 7.32
N GLY A 255 35.57 41.07 7.00
CA GLY A 255 36.97 40.84 7.39
C GLY A 255 37.75 40.13 6.28
N ASP A 256 38.85 40.74 5.85
CA ASP A 256 39.71 40.45 4.69
C ASP A 256 40.68 39.26 4.84
N GLY A 257 41.05 38.62 3.72
CA GLY A 257 42.31 37.86 3.57
C GLY A 257 42.38 36.94 2.33
N PRO A 258 43.55 36.76 1.66
CA PRO A 258 43.64 36.82 0.18
C PRO A 258 44.11 35.53 -0.54
N ARG A 259 43.96 35.53 -1.88
CA ARG A 259 44.64 34.75 -2.97
C ARG A 259 43.65 33.94 -3.82
N ALA A 260 43.76 33.84 -5.14
CA ALA A 260 44.66 34.40 -6.15
C ALA A 260 43.95 34.27 -7.51
N GLU A 261 44.25 35.15 -8.45
CA GLU A 261 43.78 35.09 -9.83
C GLU A 261 44.27 33.84 -10.57
N GLY A 262 43.40 33.27 -11.41
CA GLY A 262 43.73 32.17 -12.30
C GLY A 262 42.58 31.74 -13.21
N SER A 263 42.33 32.53 -14.24
CA SER A 263 41.81 32.11 -15.56
C SER A 263 40.34 31.66 -15.69
N ARG A 264 39.54 32.63 -16.14
CA ARG A 264 38.60 32.57 -17.29
C ARG A 264 38.15 31.18 -17.75
N GLY A 265 36.88 30.89 -17.50
CA GLY A 265 36.05 29.98 -18.27
C GLY A 265 34.60 30.44 -18.20
N ASP A 266 34.21 31.38 -19.05
CA ASP A 266 32.81 31.59 -19.40
C ASP A 266 32.32 30.30 -20.08
N GLY A 267 31.57 29.49 -19.34
CA GLY A 267 30.86 28.33 -19.84
C GLY A 267 29.40 28.45 -19.43
N PRO A 268 28.44 28.30 -20.36
CA PRO A 268 27.03 28.48 -20.05
C PRO A 268 26.57 27.46 -19.01
N ARG A 269 25.71 27.88 -18.07
CA ARG A 269 24.88 26.97 -17.28
C ARG A 269 23.95 26.24 -18.24
N GLY A 270 24.47 25.19 -18.86
CA GLY A 270 23.70 24.26 -19.66
C GLY A 270 22.87 23.40 -18.72
N ASP A 271 21.57 23.38 -18.97
CA ASP A 271 20.64 22.38 -18.49
C ASP A 271 21.32 21.01 -18.53
N MET A 272 21.50 20.40 -17.36
CA MET A 272 21.91 19.00 -17.29
C MET A 272 20.71 18.20 -17.79
N PRO A 273 20.78 17.51 -18.93
CA PRO A 273 19.67 16.68 -19.38
C PRO A 273 19.38 15.64 -18.28
N PRO A 274 18.11 15.29 -18.04
CA PRO A 274 17.80 14.18 -17.15
C PRO A 274 18.63 12.96 -17.61
N ALA A 275 19.23 12.25 -16.65
CA ALA A 275 19.90 10.99 -16.96
C ALA A 275 18.95 10.13 -17.82
N PRO A 276 19.42 9.55 -18.93
CA PRO A 276 18.55 8.78 -19.81
C PRO A 276 17.82 7.73 -18.98
N GLN A 277 16.49 7.82 -18.96
CA GLN A 277 15.66 6.84 -18.29
C GLN A 277 15.86 5.52 -19.02
N PHE A 278 16.29 4.49 -18.29
CA PHE A 278 16.44 3.15 -18.84
C PHE A 278 15.04 2.64 -19.20
N ASP A 279 14.75 2.53 -20.49
CA ASP A 279 13.48 2.02 -20.99
C ASP A 279 13.47 0.48 -20.90
N THR A 280 12.94 -0.02 -19.79
CA THR A 280 12.85 -1.45 -19.48
C THR A 280 12.00 -2.21 -20.50
N VAL A 281 10.96 -1.58 -21.04
CA VAL A 281 10.06 -2.19 -22.02
C VAL A 281 10.78 -2.37 -23.34
N ALA A 282 11.46 -1.33 -23.82
CA ALA A 282 12.25 -1.40 -25.06
C ALA A 282 13.46 -2.36 -24.93
N ALA A 283 14.08 -2.46 -23.75
CA ALA A 283 15.15 -3.42 -23.49
C ALA A 283 14.64 -4.87 -23.54
N ASN A 284 13.54 -5.17 -22.85
CA ASN A 284 12.94 -6.52 -22.84
C ASN A 284 12.46 -6.96 -24.22
N GLN A 285 11.85 -6.06 -25.00
CA GLN A 285 11.42 -6.37 -26.37
C GLN A 285 12.60 -6.74 -27.27
N ARG A 286 13.72 -6.01 -27.19
CA ARG A 286 14.93 -6.31 -27.97
C ARG A 286 15.56 -7.64 -27.57
N LEU A 287 15.67 -7.90 -26.27
CA LEU A 287 16.22 -9.17 -25.76
C LEU A 287 15.33 -10.36 -26.14
N THR A 288 14.01 -10.19 -26.11
CA THR A 288 13.06 -11.21 -26.58
C THR A 288 13.23 -11.49 -28.08
N GLN A 289 13.39 -10.45 -28.91
CA GLN A 289 13.67 -10.61 -30.34
C GLN A 289 15.02 -11.29 -30.61
N ALA A 290 15.99 -11.13 -29.71
CA ALA A 290 17.28 -11.80 -29.76
C ALA A 290 17.26 -13.25 -29.21
N GLY A 291 16.11 -13.74 -28.76
CA GLY A 291 15.92 -15.12 -28.29
C GLY A 291 16.17 -15.34 -26.80
N TYR A 292 16.38 -14.29 -26.03
CA TYR A 292 16.44 -14.40 -24.56
C TYR A 292 15.04 -14.54 -23.99
N SER A 293 14.94 -15.28 -22.88
CA SER A 293 13.68 -15.55 -22.19
C SER A 293 13.90 -15.64 -20.68
N ALA A 294 12.83 -15.91 -19.91
CA ALA A 294 12.90 -16.06 -18.45
C ALA A 294 13.63 -14.91 -17.73
N PHE A 295 13.30 -13.67 -18.10
CA PHE A 295 13.89 -12.46 -17.51
C PHE A 295 13.58 -12.37 -16.02
N GLY A 296 14.63 -12.28 -15.22
CA GLY A 296 14.58 -12.03 -13.79
C GLY A 296 14.42 -10.55 -13.46
N LEU A 297 14.63 -10.20 -12.19
CA LEU A 297 14.60 -8.81 -11.74
C LEU A 297 15.84 -8.06 -12.26
N MET A 298 15.61 -6.91 -12.89
CA MET A 298 16.70 -5.99 -13.23
C MET A 298 17.26 -5.35 -11.96
N ARG A 299 18.59 -5.39 -11.80
CA ARG A 299 19.32 -4.76 -10.70
C ARG A 299 20.21 -3.66 -11.25
N GLN A 300 20.02 -2.44 -10.81
CA GLN A 300 20.88 -1.33 -11.20
C GLN A 300 22.19 -1.39 -10.41
N GLU A 301 23.32 -1.48 -11.11
CA GLU A 301 24.66 -1.46 -10.53
C GLU A 301 25.45 -0.29 -11.15
N GLY A 302 25.44 0.85 -10.46
CA GLY A 302 26.01 2.10 -10.98
C GLY A 302 25.29 2.57 -12.25
N LEU A 303 26.04 2.67 -13.35
CA LEU A 303 25.52 3.06 -14.68
C LEU A 303 25.07 1.84 -15.51
N ARG A 304 25.13 0.63 -14.97
CA ARG A 304 24.76 -0.59 -15.66
C ARG A 304 23.51 -1.20 -15.05
N VAL A 305 22.82 -2.03 -15.83
CA VAL A 305 21.68 -2.82 -15.35
C VAL A 305 22.03 -4.29 -15.53
N LEU A 306 22.02 -5.05 -14.44
CA LEU A 306 22.16 -6.49 -14.47
C LEU A 306 20.79 -7.15 -14.58
N LEU A 307 20.66 -8.13 -15.47
CA LEU A 307 19.42 -8.88 -15.70
C LEU A 307 19.74 -10.36 -15.83
N ASP A 308 19.18 -11.18 -14.95
CA ASP A 308 19.23 -12.64 -15.12
C ASP A 308 18.26 -13.04 -16.24
N ALA A 309 18.67 -13.96 -17.11
CA ALA A 309 17.85 -14.44 -18.23
C ALA A 309 18.26 -15.86 -18.63
N THR A 310 17.49 -16.48 -19.52
CA THR A 310 17.87 -17.67 -20.28
C THR A 310 18.27 -17.25 -21.68
N ASN A 311 19.46 -17.64 -22.15
CA ASN A 311 19.95 -17.33 -23.49
C ASN A 311 19.27 -18.25 -24.55
N PRO A 312 19.46 -17.98 -25.86
CA PRO A 312 18.86 -18.80 -26.93
C PRO A 312 19.28 -20.28 -26.91
N ASP A 313 20.42 -20.59 -26.29
CA ASP A 313 20.94 -21.95 -26.13
C ASP A 313 20.34 -22.68 -24.92
N GLY A 314 19.48 -22.01 -24.14
CA GLY A 314 18.79 -22.56 -22.97
C GLY A 314 19.58 -22.49 -21.66
N GLU A 315 20.69 -21.76 -21.64
CA GLU A 315 21.55 -21.60 -20.45
C GLU A 315 21.09 -20.41 -19.61
N THR A 316 21.25 -20.52 -18.29
CA THR A 316 21.01 -19.38 -17.38
C THR A 316 22.20 -18.44 -17.41
N VAL A 317 21.95 -17.17 -17.70
CA VAL A 317 22.98 -16.14 -17.87
C VAL A 317 22.62 -14.87 -17.09
N THR A 318 23.64 -14.09 -16.74
CA THR A 318 23.52 -12.71 -16.25
C THR A 318 23.94 -11.76 -17.36
N LEU A 319 23.03 -10.87 -17.77
CA LEU A 319 23.22 -9.85 -18.79
C LEU A 319 23.57 -8.52 -18.13
N GLU A 320 24.62 -7.86 -18.59
CA GLU A 320 24.97 -6.48 -18.23
C GLU A 320 24.53 -5.55 -19.36
N LEU A 321 23.61 -4.63 -19.07
CA LEU A 321 23.05 -3.67 -20.01
C LEU A 321 23.61 -2.27 -19.74
N ASP A 322 23.85 -1.49 -20.79
CA ASP A 322 24.20 -0.07 -20.68
C ASP A 322 22.99 0.81 -20.31
N PRO A 323 23.17 2.11 -20.00
CA PRO A 323 22.06 3.02 -19.71
C PRO A 323 21.01 3.12 -20.83
N GLN A 324 21.35 2.71 -22.06
CA GLN A 324 20.47 2.69 -23.23
C GLN A 324 19.80 1.31 -23.43
N GLY A 325 20.00 0.36 -22.52
CA GLY A 325 19.43 -0.99 -22.59
C GLY A 325 20.08 -1.88 -23.64
N GLN A 326 21.30 -1.58 -24.11
CA GLN A 326 22.06 -2.47 -24.99
C GLN A 326 22.85 -3.48 -24.17
N LEU A 327 22.93 -4.73 -24.67
CA LEU A 327 23.74 -5.78 -24.06
C LEU A 327 25.23 -5.46 -24.23
N VAL A 328 25.92 -5.33 -23.09
CA VAL A 328 27.37 -5.06 -23.01
C VAL A 328 28.13 -6.35 -22.73
N ARG A 329 27.57 -7.21 -21.87
CA ARG A 329 28.22 -8.45 -21.45
C ARG A 329 27.20 -9.51 -21.08
N GLU A 330 27.47 -10.75 -21.48
CA GLU A 330 26.77 -11.95 -21.01
C GLU A 330 27.73 -12.76 -20.13
N THR A 331 27.25 -13.36 -19.05
CA THR A 331 28.02 -14.26 -18.19
C THR A 331 27.17 -15.43 -17.77
N ALA A 332 27.56 -16.65 -18.15
CA ALA A 332 26.89 -17.86 -17.73
C ALA A 332 26.89 -18.01 -16.20
N ARG A 333 25.80 -18.55 -15.65
CA ARG A 333 25.67 -18.90 -14.24
C ARG A 333 25.88 -20.39 -13.98
#